data_AF-A0A3D1IZB2-F1
#
_entry.id   AF-A0A3D1IZB2-F1
#
_cell.length_a   1.000
_cell.length_b   1.000
_cell.length_c   1.000
_cell.angle_alpha   90.00
_cell.angle_beta   90.00
_cell.angle_gamma   90.00
#
_symmetry.space_group_name_H-M   'P 1'
#
loop_
_entity.id
_entity.type
_entity.pdbx_description
1 polymer ?
#
loop_
_entity_poly.entity_id
_entity_poly.type
_entity_poly.pdbx_seq_one_letter_code
_entity_poly.pdbx_strand_id
1 'polypeptide(L)'
;MSDADLLGSCPDYISIGAVFKATPHTEGGQRSVFFEASNEGLDQQDEVIIAKALRDSSDYFLKYGNIDLDHISKIGPKLGIPDYQKFESGQPVEVRQDGGSTFVKASIFSGDGPAAEKANLFWSSITDLSPPARWYPSVGGQALQKSIEFDPATQTRRAVIKQVRWSNIGFSKTPVNQHV
;
A
#
# COMPACT_ATOMS: atom_id res chain seq x y z
N MET A 1 8.40 28.05 -5.74
CA MET A 1 8.93 26.97 -4.91
C MET A 1 10.09 26.33 -5.68
N SER A 2 11.26 26.17 -5.06
CA SER A 2 12.42 25.56 -5.73
C SER A 2 12.35 24.03 -5.69
N ASP A 3 13.19 23.35 -6.47
CA ASP A 3 13.26 21.88 -6.51
C ASP A 3 13.67 21.31 -5.15
N ALA A 4 14.58 22.00 -4.46
CA ALA A 4 15.02 21.64 -3.13
C ALA A 4 13.87 21.77 -2.11
N ASP A 5 13.04 22.82 -2.24
CA ASP A 5 11.87 23.00 -1.38
C ASP A 5 10.81 21.93 -1.64
N LEU A 6 10.57 21.58 -2.92
CA LEU A 6 9.63 20.52 -3.31
C LEU A 6 10.09 19.17 -2.77
N LEU A 7 11.35 18.77 -3.02
CA LEU A 7 11.89 17.51 -2.52
C LEU A 7 11.94 17.44 -0.99
N GLY A 8 12.29 18.55 -0.33
CA GLY A 8 12.34 18.63 1.13
C GLY A 8 10.97 18.57 1.80
N SER A 9 9.89 18.86 1.08
CA SER A 9 8.52 18.73 1.57
C SER A 9 7.95 17.31 1.48
N CYS A 10 8.57 16.46 0.67
CA CYS A 10 8.12 15.09 0.46
C CYS A 10 8.56 14.17 1.63
N PRO A 11 7.68 13.32 2.20
CA PRO A 11 8.05 12.48 3.34
C PRO A 11 9.11 11.42 2.98
N ASP A 12 10.01 11.09 3.92
CA ASP A 12 11.02 10.02 3.74
C ASP A 12 10.41 8.60 3.63
N TYR A 13 9.17 8.47 4.09
CA TYR A 13 8.36 7.25 3.96
C TYR A 13 7.30 7.46 2.87
N ILE A 14 7.00 6.39 2.15
CA ILE A 14 6.01 6.40 1.07
C ILE A 14 4.68 5.87 1.60
N SER A 15 3.57 6.54 1.26
CA SER A 15 2.20 6.11 1.56
C SER A 15 1.25 6.48 0.41
N ILE A 16 1.06 5.56 -0.54
CA ILE A 16 0.35 5.84 -1.80
C ILE A 16 -1.02 5.18 -1.81
N GLY A 17 -2.10 5.94 -1.59
CA GLY A 17 -3.47 5.40 -1.63
C GLY A 17 -4.01 5.25 -3.06
N ALA A 18 -4.53 4.08 -3.41
CA ALA A 18 -5.30 3.86 -4.65
C ALA A 18 -6.82 3.77 -4.37
N VAL A 19 -7.65 4.27 -5.28
CA VAL A 19 -9.13 4.26 -5.15
C VAL A 19 -9.74 3.00 -5.78
N PHE A 20 -9.29 1.78 -5.42
CA PHE A 20 -9.87 0.57 -6.04
C PHE A 20 -10.02 -0.62 -5.08
N LYS A 21 -11.08 -1.40 -5.35
CA LYS A 21 -11.70 -2.40 -4.48
C LYS A 21 -10.83 -3.66 -4.36
N ALA A 22 -10.36 -3.96 -3.15
CA ALA A 22 -9.82 -5.27 -2.82
C ALA A 22 -10.87 -6.36 -3.06
N THR A 23 -10.52 -7.40 -3.83
CA THR A 23 -11.45 -8.49 -4.18
C THR A 23 -11.03 -9.78 -3.47
N PRO A 24 -11.88 -10.36 -2.60
CA PRO A 24 -11.57 -11.61 -1.92
C PRO A 24 -11.66 -12.79 -2.88
N HIS A 25 -10.81 -13.79 -2.65
CA HIS A 25 -10.83 -15.08 -3.33
C HIS A 25 -10.41 -16.18 -2.36
N THR A 26 -11.02 -17.36 -2.45
CA THR A 26 -10.59 -18.54 -1.68
C THR A 26 -10.00 -19.55 -2.64
N GLU A 27 -8.71 -19.88 -2.47
CA GLU A 27 -8.02 -20.89 -3.28
C GLU A 27 -7.53 -22.00 -2.35
N GLY A 28 -8.00 -23.24 -2.56
CA GLY A 28 -7.61 -24.38 -1.70
C GLY A 28 -7.95 -24.21 -0.21
N GLY A 29 -8.95 -23.39 0.13
CA GLY A 29 -9.30 -23.05 1.52
C GLY A 29 -8.45 -21.93 2.13
N GLN A 30 -7.46 -21.39 1.41
CA GLN A 30 -6.70 -20.23 1.82
C GLN A 30 -7.39 -18.94 1.39
N ARG A 31 -7.48 -18.00 2.34
CA ARG A 31 -8.00 -16.65 2.10
C ARG A 31 -6.97 -15.87 1.30
N SER A 32 -7.37 -15.36 0.14
CA SER A 32 -6.54 -14.52 -0.71
C SER A 32 -7.28 -13.22 -1.04
N VAL A 33 -6.53 -12.14 -1.21
CA VAL A 33 -7.05 -10.87 -1.69
C VAL A 33 -6.23 -10.40 -2.88
N PHE A 34 -6.94 -9.92 -3.90
CA PHE A 34 -6.35 -9.32 -5.09
C PHE A 34 -6.70 -7.84 -5.15
N PHE A 35 -5.71 -7.00 -5.40
CA PHE A 35 -5.89 -5.54 -5.43
C PHE A 35 -4.85 -4.86 -6.32
N GLU A 36 -5.19 -3.67 -6.80
CA GLU A 36 -4.25 -2.75 -7.43
C GLU A 36 -3.55 -1.93 -6.35
N ALA A 37 -2.22 -2.03 -6.27
CA ALA A 37 -1.41 -1.31 -5.29
C ALA A 37 -1.02 0.10 -5.78
N SER A 38 -0.86 0.29 -7.10
CA SER A 38 -0.47 1.57 -7.71
C SER A 38 -0.77 1.57 -9.21
N ASN A 39 -0.89 2.74 -9.83
CA ASN A 39 -1.11 2.93 -11.27
C ASN A 39 -0.33 4.09 -11.91
N GLU A 40 0.78 4.53 -11.31
CA GLU A 40 1.54 5.72 -11.72
C GLU A 40 0.72 7.02 -11.77
N GLY A 41 -0.49 7.03 -11.20
CA GLY A 41 -1.23 8.25 -10.93
C GLY A 41 -0.53 9.10 -9.86
N LEU A 42 -0.85 10.41 -9.85
CA LEU A 42 -0.56 11.26 -8.71
C LEU A 42 -1.26 10.66 -7.49
N ASP A 43 -0.49 10.37 -6.46
CA ASP A 43 -1.06 10.01 -5.18
C ASP A 43 -1.56 11.24 -4.44
N GLN A 44 -2.12 10.99 -3.27
CA GLN A 44 -2.67 12.04 -2.42
C GLN A 44 -1.58 12.95 -1.77
N GLN A 45 -0.29 12.68 -2.01
CA GLN A 45 0.89 13.46 -1.60
C GLN A 45 1.54 14.22 -2.78
N ASP A 46 0.86 14.27 -3.94
CA ASP A 46 1.40 14.81 -5.20
C ASP A 46 2.70 14.10 -5.67
N GLU A 47 2.93 12.87 -5.20
CA GLU A 47 4.03 12.01 -5.63
C GLU A 47 3.56 11.02 -6.69
N VAL A 48 4.47 10.64 -7.59
CA VAL A 48 4.27 9.52 -8.50
C VAL A 48 5.33 8.47 -8.20
N ILE A 49 4.90 7.28 -7.83
CA ILE A 49 5.77 6.11 -7.90
C ILE A 49 5.68 5.52 -9.29
N ILE A 50 6.82 5.37 -9.96
CA ILE A 50 6.84 4.67 -11.23
C ILE A 50 6.68 3.16 -10.98
N ALA A 51 5.87 2.48 -11.78
CA ALA A 51 5.64 1.03 -11.72
C ALA A 51 6.96 0.25 -11.81
N LYS A 52 7.95 0.80 -12.52
CA LYS A 52 9.31 0.25 -12.54
C LYS A 52 9.96 0.22 -11.15
N ALA A 53 9.78 1.24 -10.32
CA ALA A 53 10.36 1.28 -8.97
C ALA A 53 9.75 0.18 -8.08
N LEU A 54 8.43 -0.04 -8.17
CA LEU A 54 7.74 -1.13 -7.47
C LEU A 54 8.15 -2.50 -7.99
N ARG A 55 8.33 -2.63 -9.32
CA ARG A 55 8.84 -3.86 -9.96
C ARG A 55 10.24 -4.19 -9.47
N ASP A 56 11.15 -3.24 -9.48
CA ASP A 56 12.53 -3.44 -9.06
C ASP A 56 12.62 -3.82 -7.57
N SER A 57 11.62 -3.42 -6.76
CA SER A 57 11.52 -3.76 -5.33
C SER A 57 10.62 -4.97 -5.02
N SER A 58 10.00 -5.62 -6.02
CA SER A 58 8.98 -6.65 -5.77
C SER A 58 9.53 -7.87 -5.04
N ASP A 59 10.76 -8.29 -5.36
CA ASP A 59 11.39 -9.45 -4.71
C ASP A 59 11.62 -9.20 -3.21
N TYR A 60 11.97 -7.96 -2.85
CA TYR A 60 12.10 -7.58 -1.45
C TYR A 60 10.73 -7.61 -0.75
N PHE A 61 9.70 -7.05 -1.39
CA PHE A 61 8.35 -7.01 -0.84
C PHE A 61 7.77 -8.43 -0.67
N LEU A 62 7.93 -9.30 -1.66
CA LEU A 62 7.48 -10.70 -1.60
C LEU A 62 8.20 -11.48 -0.50
N LYS A 63 9.47 -11.17 -0.23
CA LYS A 63 10.28 -11.90 0.75
C LYS A 63 10.14 -11.38 2.19
N TYR A 64 9.99 -10.07 2.36
CA TYR A 64 10.07 -9.43 3.68
C TYR A 64 8.89 -8.51 4.00
N GLY A 65 8.00 -8.30 3.03
CA GLY A 65 6.85 -7.44 3.19
C GLY A 65 5.68 -8.14 3.87
N ASN A 66 4.71 -7.33 4.30
CA ASN A 66 3.45 -7.80 4.86
C ASN A 66 2.30 -6.90 4.38
N ILE A 67 1.08 -7.32 4.66
CA ILE A 67 -0.09 -6.46 4.55
C ILE A 67 -0.71 -6.25 5.93
N ASP A 68 -1.25 -5.08 6.19
CA ASP A 68 -1.84 -4.74 7.48
C ASP A 68 -2.98 -3.73 7.35
N LEU A 69 -3.58 -3.38 8.48
CA LEU A 69 -4.56 -2.32 8.57
C LEU A 69 -3.88 -0.99 8.91
N ASP A 70 -4.11 0.03 8.09
CA ASP A 70 -3.66 1.40 8.29
C ASP A 70 -2.14 1.55 8.55
N HIS A 71 -1.29 0.67 8.00
CA HIS A 71 0.16 0.65 8.24
C HIS A 71 0.56 0.45 9.72
N ILE A 72 -0.37 0.08 10.60
CA ILE A 72 -0.15 0.06 12.06
C ILE A 72 0.94 -0.95 12.43
N SER A 73 1.10 -2.06 11.71
CA SER A 73 2.18 -3.03 11.97
C SER A 73 3.57 -2.41 11.77
N LYS A 74 3.68 -1.32 11.00
CA LYS A 74 4.94 -0.60 10.73
C LYS A 74 5.09 0.68 11.54
N ILE A 75 4.03 1.48 11.66
CA ILE A 75 4.11 2.80 12.32
C ILE A 75 3.75 2.75 13.80
N GLY A 76 3.07 1.70 14.25
CA GLY A 76 2.62 1.53 15.63
C GLY A 76 3.69 1.72 16.70
N PRO A 77 4.94 1.20 16.54
CA PRO A 77 6.02 1.45 17.49
C PRO A 77 6.33 2.94 17.67
N LYS A 78 6.33 3.70 16.57
CA LYS A 78 6.60 5.15 16.59
C LYS A 78 5.45 5.92 17.23
N LEU A 79 4.22 5.44 17.08
CA LEU A 79 3.02 6.03 17.65
C LEU A 79 2.70 5.56 19.08
N GLY A 80 3.51 4.66 19.65
CA GLY A 80 3.26 4.08 20.98
C GLY A 80 2.02 3.20 21.04
N ILE A 81 1.57 2.65 19.90
CA ILE A 81 0.40 1.76 19.84
C ILE A 81 0.81 0.39 20.41
N PRO A 82 0.20 -0.07 21.52
CA PRO A 82 0.45 -1.41 22.03
C PRO A 82 -0.09 -2.46 21.06
N ASP A 83 0.52 -3.65 21.07
CA ASP A 83 0.11 -4.79 20.24
C ASP A 83 -0.02 -4.49 18.73
N TYR A 84 0.71 -3.50 18.22
CA TYR A 84 0.65 -3.07 16.81
C TYR A 84 0.87 -4.22 15.81
N GLN A 85 1.61 -5.26 16.20
CA GLN A 85 1.85 -6.46 15.40
C GLN A 85 0.55 -7.20 15.05
N LYS A 86 -0.48 -7.12 15.89
CA LYS A 86 -1.79 -7.76 15.64
C LYS A 86 -2.53 -7.16 14.44
N PHE A 87 -2.12 -5.99 13.95
CA PHE A 87 -2.72 -5.36 12.78
C PHE A 87 -2.21 -5.96 11.46
N GLU A 88 -1.13 -6.74 11.50
CA GLU A 88 -0.70 -7.55 10.36
C GLU A 88 -1.80 -8.54 9.98
N SER A 89 -2.21 -8.49 8.72
CA SER A 89 -3.36 -9.24 8.22
C SER A 89 -2.94 -10.36 7.25
N GLY A 90 -1.69 -10.37 6.79
CA GLY A 90 -1.22 -11.38 5.86
C GLY A 90 0.11 -11.04 5.18
N GLN A 91 0.39 -11.77 4.11
CA GLN A 91 1.65 -11.72 3.37
C GLN A 91 1.40 -11.64 1.86
N PRO A 92 2.21 -10.86 1.11
CA PRO A 92 2.15 -10.86 -0.34
C PRO A 92 2.63 -12.20 -0.90
N VAL A 93 1.94 -12.69 -1.93
CA VAL A 93 2.28 -13.97 -2.58
C VAL A 93 2.62 -13.79 -4.06
N GLU A 94 2.13 -12.73 -4.68
CA GLU A 94 2.40 -12.41 -6.08
C GLU A 94 2.34 -10.91 -6.32
N VAL A 95 3.23 -10.41 -7.17
CA VAL A 95 3.19 -9.05 -7.72
C VAL A 95 3.19 -9.17 -9.24
N ARG A 96 2.24 -8.50 -9.90
CA ARG A 96 2.14 -8.44 -11.36
C ARG A 96 2.06 -6.99 -11.81
N GLN A 97 2.82 -6.63 -12.85
CA GLN A 97 2.65 -5.33 -13.51
C GLN A 97 1.90 -5.48 -14.82
N ASP A 98 1.07 -4.49 -15.12
CA ASP A 98 0.35 -4.35 -16.39
C ASP A 98 0.36 -2.88 -16.79
N GLY A 99 1.20 -2.52 -17.76
CA GLY A 99 1.49 -1.11 -18.07
C GLY A 99 2.04 -0.37 -16.85
N GLY A 100 1.41 0.77 -16.51
CA GLY A 100 1.71 1.56 -15.31
C GLY A 100 1.06 1.00 -14.02
N SER A 101 0.22 -0.02 -14.11
CA SER A 101 -0.45 -0.59 -12.94
C SER A 101 0.38 -1.70 -12.29
N THR A 102 0.39 -1.71 -10.97
CA THR A 102 0.96 -2.76 -10.12
C THR A 102 -0.16 -3.43 -9.34
N PHE A 103 -0.31 -4.74 -9.54
CA PHE A 103 -1.29 -5.59 -8.87
C PHE A 103 -0.59 -6.52 -7.88
N VAL A 104 -1.27 -6.82 -6.78
CA VAL A 104 -0.78 -7.70 -5.73
C VAL A 104 -1.84 -8.75 -5.42
N LYS A 105 -1.40 -9.99 -5.27
CA LYS A 105 -2.13 -11.04 -4.56
C LYS A 105 -1.48 -11.21 -3.20
N ALA A 106 -2.29 -11.27 -2.15
CA ALA A 106 -1.83 -11.54 -0.80
C ALA A 106 -2.66 -12.63 -0.14
N SER A 107 -2.00 -13.51 0.61
CA SER A 107 -2.68 -14.46 1.51
C SER A 107 -3.04 -13.76 2.81
N ILE A 108 -4.28 -13.95 3.28
CA ILE A 108 -4.78 -13.41 4.55
C ILE A 108 -4.65 -14.47 5.63
N PHE A 109 -4.18 -14.09 6.82
CA PHE A 109 -4.13 -14.99 7.96
C PHE A 109 -5.53 -15.46 8.38
N SER A 110 -5.59 -16.67 8.94
CA SER A 110 -6.79 -17.27 9.51
C SER A 110 -6.45 -18.00 10.81
N GLY A 111 -7.47 -18.23 11.64
CA GLY A 111 -7.34 -18.89 12.93
C GLY A 111 -8.20 -18.21 14.00
N ASP A 112 -8.23 -18.79 15.20
CA ASP A 112 -9.12 -18.35 16.29
C ASP A 112 -8.40 -17.59 17.41
N GLY A 113 -7.07 -17.50 17.34
CA GLY A 113 -6.26 -16.82 18.35
C GLY A 113 -6.21 -15.30 18.19
N PRO A 114 -5.73 -14.55 19.21
CA PRO A 114 -5.66 -13.08 19.18
C PRO A 114 -4.84 -12.50 18.02
N ALA A 115 -3.87 -13.25 17.49
CA ALA A 115 -3.07 -12.84 16.35
C ALA A 115 -3.85 -12.81 15.03
N ALA A 116 -4.95 -13.56 14.92
CA ALA A 116 -5.78 -13.63 13.71
C ALA A 116 -6.97 -12.65 13.75
N GLU A 117 -7.22 -11.98 14.87
CA GLU A 117 -8.43 -11.17 15.07
C GLU A 117 -8.58 -10.06 14.02
N LYS A 118 -7.52 -9.30 13.73
CA LYS A 118 -7.59 -8.22 12.73
C LYS A 118 -7.67 -8.76 11.30
N ALA A 119 -6.98 -9.85 11.01
CA ALA A 119 -7.09 -10.54 9.72
C ALA A 119 -8.52 -11.08 9.49
N ASN A 120 -9.14 -11.66 10.52
CA ASN A 120 -10.53 -12.11 10.51
C ASN A 120 -11.50 -10.94 10.30
N LEU A 121 -11.29 -9.82 10.99
CA LEU A 121 -12.10 -8.62 10.82
C LEU A 121 -11.99 -8.05 9.40
N PHE A 122 -10.78 -7.97 8.85
CA PHE A 122 -10.56 -7.57 7.46
C PHE A 122 -11.31 -8.49 6.50
N TRP A 123 -11.11 -9.80 6.61
CA TRP A 123 -11.74 -10.80 5.76
C TRP A 123 -13.26 -10.76 5.83
N SER A 124 -13.83 -10.83 7.04
CA SER A 124 -15.27 -10.78 7.26
C SER A 124 -15.88 -9.50 6.68
N SER A 125 -15.18 -8.36 6.78
CA SER A 125 -15.69 -7.11 6.22
C SER A 125 -15.84 -7.11 4.70
N ILE A 126 -15.08 -7.92 3.98
CA ILE A 126 -15.13 -8.01 2.50
C ILE A 126 -15.89 -9.24 1.99
N THR A 127 -16.15 -10.25 2.83
CA THR A 127 -16.89 -11.46 2.44
C THR A 127 -18.30 -11.53 2.99
N ASP A 128 -18.55 -11.01 4.19
CA ASP A 128 -19.80 -11.27 4.93
C ASP A 128 -20.77 -10.07 4.85
N LEU A 129 -20.28 -8.89 4.47
CA LEU A 129 -21.09 -7.68 4.31
C LEU A 129 -21.68 -7.55 2.89
N SER A 130 -22.89 -6.99 2.80
CA SER A 130 -23.55 -6.63 1.54
C SER A 130 -24.05 -5.17 1.59
N PRO A 131 -23.45 -4.22 0.85
CA PRO A 131 -22.27 -4.41 -0.01
C PRO A 131 -20.99 -4.68 0.81
N PRO A 132 -19.98 -5.38 0.24
CA PRO A 132 -18.68 -5.54 0.88
C PRO A 132 -18.05 -4.21 1.28
N ALA A 133 -17.35 -4.18 2.43
CA ALA A 133 -16.61 -3.00 2.85
C ALA A 133 -15.56 -2.61 1.80
N ARG A 134 -15.37 -1.30 1.64
CA ARG A 134 -14.30 -0.76 0.79
C ARG A 134 -13.05 -0.58 1.63
N TRP A 135 -11.94 -1.06 1.10
CA TRP A 135 -10.60 -0.85 1.61
C TRP A 135 -9.73 -0.32 0.49
N TYR A 136 -8.93 0.68 0.82
CA TYR A 136 -8.03 1.36 -0.08
C TYR A 136 -6.60 0.89 0.25
N PRO A 137 -5.95 0.15 -0.65
CA PRO A 137 -4.58 -0.28 -0.45
C PRO A 137 -3.65 0.92 -0.57
N SER A 138 -2.63 0.95 0.30
CA SER A 138 -1.61 1.98 0.33
C SER A 138 -0.20 1.37 0.31
N VAL A 139 0.66 1.79 -0.61
CA VAL A 139 2.07 1.35 -0.66
C VAL A 139 2.83 1.95 0.51
N GLY A 140 3.35 1.08 1.39
CA GLY A 140 4.21 1.45 2.50
C GLY A 140 5.67 1.08 2.25
N GLY A 141 6.58 2.03 2.44
CA GLY A 141 8.01 1.78 2.24
C GLY A 141 8.88 3.00 2.46
N GLN A 142 10.13 2.89 2.02
CA GLN A 142 11.10 3.97 2.08
C GLN A 142 11.46 4.42 0.67
N ALA A 143 11.36 5.73 0.39
CA ALA A 143 11.90 6.30 -0.84
C ALA A 143 13.43 6.27 -0.78
N LEU A 144 14.06 5.63 -1.75
CA LEU A 144 15.53 5.58 -1.86
C LEU A 144 16.05 6.63 -2.83
N GLN A 145 15.26 6.96 -3.84
CA GLN A 145 15.59 7.99 -4.82
C GLN A 145 14.33 8.71 -5.29
N LYS A 146 14.36 10.05 -5.21
CA LYS A 146 13.34 10.95 -5.73
C LYS A 146 13.94 11.88 -6.78
N SER A 147 13.14 12.32 -7.73
CA SER A 147 13.49 13.34 -8.72
C SER A 147 12.31 14.25 -8.97
N ILE A 148 12.55 15.52 -9.33
CA ILE A 148 11.50 16.40 -9.84
C ILE A 148 11.41 16.22 -11.35
N GLU A 149 10.22 15.89 -11.84
CA GLU A 149 9.95 15.81 -13.28
C GLU A 149 8.84 16.79 -13.67
N PHE A 150 8.95 17.33 -14.88
CA PHE A 150 7.90 18.15 -15.48
C PHE A 150 6.90 17.23 -16.17
N ASP A 151 5.63 17.34 -15.79
CA ASP A 151 4.54 16.68 -16.48
C ASP A 151 4.04 17.58 -17.62
N PRO A 152 4.24 17.20 -18.90
CA PRO A 152 3.81 18.01 -20.03
C PRO A 152 2.28 18.08 -20.19
N ALA A 153 1.53 17.12 -19.63
CA ALA A 153 0.07 17.09 -19.74
C ALA A 153 -0.60 18.06 -18.76
N THR A 154 -0.09 18.15 -17.53
CA THR A 154 -0.61 19.06 -16.50
C THR A 154 0.14 20.39 -16.44
N GLN A 155 1.28 20.51 -17.13
CA GLN A 155 2.21 21.63 -17.06
C GLN A 155 2.72 21.92 -15.63
N THR A 156 2.72 20.90 -14.77
CA THR A 156 3.17 21.01 -13.38
C THR A 156 4.46 20.23 -13.15
N ARG A 157 5.17 20.59 -12.09
CA ARG A 157 6.35 19.85 -11.62
C ARG A 157 5.90 18.93 -10.51
N ARG A 158 6.33 17.67 -10.54
CA ARG A 158 5.95 16.66 -9.56
C ARG A 158 7.15 15.88 -9.05
N ALA A 159 7.06 15.43 -7.81
CA ALA A 159 8.02 14.50 -7.24
C ALA A 159 7.76 13.10 -7.79
N VAL A 160 8.82 12.47 -8.31
CA VAL A 160 8.77 11.12 -8.86
C VAL A 160 9.71 10.23 -8.07
N ILE A 161 9.17 9.18 -7.48
CA ILE A 161 9.94 8.15 -6.77
C ILE A 161 10.48 7.17 -7.81
N LYS A 162 11.80 7.20 -8.01
CA LYS A 162 12.52 6.35 -8.98
C LYS A 162 13.01 5.05 -8.38
N GLN A 163 13.24 5.02 -7.07
CA GLN A 163 13.65 3.83 -6.34
C GLN A 163 12.98 3.81 -4.96
N VAL A 164 12.48 2.64 -4.58
CA VAL A 164 11.78 2.40 -3.31
C VAL A 164 12.29 1.12 -2.67
N ARG A 165 12.27 1.06 -1.34
CA ARG A 165 12.24 -0.20 -0.60
C ARG A 165 10.80 -0.45 -0.17
N TRP A 166 10.09 -1.22 -0.98
CA TRP A 166 8.68 -1.56 -0.75
C TRP A 166 8.59 -2.66 0.30
N SER A 167 7.92 -2.39 1.41
CA SER A 167 7.95 -3.28 2.59
C SER A 167 6.59 -3.59 3.18
N ASN A 168 5.53 -2.93 2.71
CA ASN A 168 4.21 -3.07 3.30
C ASN A 168 3.11 -2.61 2.34
N ILE A 169 1.90 -3.17 2.49
CA ILE A 169 0.66 -2.57 2.02
C ILE A 169 -0.26 -2.37 3.21
N GLY A 170 -0.70 -1.14 3.42
CA GLY A 170 -1.71 -0.80 4.42
C GLY A 170 -3.08 -0.70 3.78
N PHE A 171 -4.06 -1.44 4.29
CA PHE A 171 -5.46 -1.26 3.91
C PHE A 171 -6.10 -0.24 4.84
N SER A 172 -6.62 0.84 4.26
CA SER A 172 -7.35 1.87 5.01
C SER A 172 -8.80 1.97 4.58
N LYS A 173 -9.70 2.28 5.53
CA LYS A 173 -11.07 2.72 5.22
C LYS A 173 -11.14 4.21 4.94
N THR A 174 -10.16 4.97 5.43
CA THR A 174 -10.10 6.43 5.37
C THR A 174 -8.67 6.82 4.96
N PRO A 175 -8.34 6.78 3.66
CA PRO A 175 -7.01 7.17 3.22
C PRO A 175 -6.74 8.62 3.66
N VAL A 176 -5.64 8.83 4.40
CA VAL A 176 -5.46 10.01 5.28
C VAL A 176 -4.82 11.20 4.56
N ASN A 177 -4.48 11.12 3.27
CA ASN A 177 -3.96 12.29 2.58
C ASN A 177 -5.15 13.10 2.02
N GLN A 178 -5.62 14.02 2.86
CA GLN A 178 -6.80 14.85 2.65
C GLN A 178 -6.49 16.03 1.70
N HIS A 179 -6.82 15.87 0.42
CA HIS A 179 -7.31 16.98 -0.41
C HIS A 179 -8.51 16.48 -1.22
N VAL A 180 -9.70 16.68 -0.64
CA VAL A 180 -10.98 16.76 -1.34
C VAL A 180 -11.28 18.24 -1.54
#